data_AF-A0AAN9Y5M9-F1
#
_entry.id   AF-A0AAN9Y5M9-F1
#
_cell.length_a   1.000
_cell.length_b   1.000
_cell.length_c   1.000
_cell.angle_alpha   90.00
_cell.angle_beta   90.00
_cell.angle_gamma   90.00
#
_symmetry.space_group_name_H-M   'P 1'
#
loop_
_entity.id
_entity.type
_entity.pdbx_description
1 polymer ?
#
loop_
_entity_poly.entity_id
_entity_poly.type
_entity_poly.pdbx_seq_one_letter_code
_entity_poly.pdbx_strand_id
1 'polypeptide(L)'
;MMPQNHRGRKYYSAHLDKPHHKHGNRVRCSACKIVAHISCIPLITDKLKFACKPTFKDVGVRQYRENTYEHHHWTHRRSLKGKCKQCGKAFQSKLSFSSKEIVALTCSWCKDSYHNKESCFTAHKLEEECNLGKYSSIIVPPSWIVKLSGPGGFKSSLRKSPKKKLSGKKKGKEKNEKENQRTFVLKPIPTSNVTPVIVFINPKSGGNQGFKLLQKFQWLLNPRQVFDLSLGGPNLGLELFRKVPNLRILACGGDGTVGWILSVLDKIEITPTPPIAVLPLGTGNDLARALGWGGVSV
;
A
#
# COMPACT_ATOMS: atom_id res chain seq x y z
N MET A 1 -2.62 23.78 -25.67
CA MET A 1 -2.03 24.19 -24.38
C MET A 1 -3.18 24.66 -23.51
N MET A 2 -3.55 23.90 -22.48
CA MET A 2 -4.63 24.28 -21.55
C MET A 2 -4.01 24.97 -20.32
N PRO A 3 -4.54 26.12 -19.88
CA PRO A 3 -4.02 26.87 -18.74
C PRO A 3 -4.48 26.28 -17.40
N GLN A 4 -3.73 26.66 -16.37
CA GLN A 4 -3.92 26.28 -14.97
C GLN A 4 -5.09 27.06 -14.35
N ASN A 5 -6.01 26.39 -13.65
CA ASN A 5 -6.51 26.76 -12.32
C ASN A 5 -7.79 25.98 -11.97
N HIS A 6 -7.64 24.86 -11.28
CA HIS A 6 -8.65 24.43 -10.30
C HIS A 6 -7.93 23.97 -9.04
N ARG A 7 -8.23 24.67 -7.94
CA ARG A 7 -7.70 24.44 -6.60
C ARG A 7 -8.05 23.00 -6.18
N GLY A 8 -7.04 22.18 -5.90
CA GLY A 8 -7.20 20.98 -5.04
C GLY A 8 -6.72 19.64 -5.56
N ARG A 9 -6.67 19.36 -6.88
CA ARG A 9 -6.21 18.05 -7.39
C ARG A 9 -5.28 18.24 -8.59
N LYS A 10 -3.97 18.28 -8.33
CA LYS A 10 -2.95 18.57 -9.35
C LYS A 10 -2.66 17.32 -10.20
N TYR A 11 -3.10 17.35 -11.45
CA TYR A 11 -2.60 16.50 -12.53
C TYR A 11 -1.09 16.66 -12.68
N TYR A 12 -0.34 15.56 -12.59
CA TYR A 12 1.11 15.63 -12.53
C TYR A 12 1.79 15.28 -13.84
N SER A 13 1.91 16.26 -14.74
CA SER A 13 2.96 16.23 -15.77
C SER A 13 3.32 17.57 -16.39
N ALA A 14 2.65 18.67 -16.09
CA ALA A 14 2.97 19.93 -16.74
C ALA A 14 4.17 20.69 -16.12
N HIS A 15 4.57 20.37 -14.88
CA HIS A 15 5.57 21.19 -14.13
C HIS A 15 6.90 20.53 -13.80
N LEU A 16 7.13 19.27 -14.21
CA LEU A 16 8.45 18.64 -14.11
C LEU A 16 9.26 18.69 -15.41
N ASP A 17 8.75 19.35 -16.45
CA ASP A 17 9.50 19.58 -17.69
C ASP A 17 10.51 20.73 -17.58
N LYS A 18 10.55 21.46 -16.46
CA LYS A 18 11.72 22.26 -16.10
C LYS A 18 12.74 21.36 -15.40
N PRO A 19 13.89 21.09 -16.02
CA PRO A 19 14.88 20.18 -15.48
C PRO A 19 15.58 20.86 -14.31
N HIS A 20 15.10 20.64 -13.09
CA HIS A 20 15.87 21.08 -11.93
C HIS A 20 17.16 20.25 -11.79
N HIS A 21 17.17 19.00 -12.25
CA HIS A 21 18.38 18.20 -12.49
C HIS A 21 18.11 17.16 -13.59
N LYS A 22 18.87 17.16 -14.69
CA LYS A 22 18.79 16.12 -15.75
C LYS A 22 19.55 14.84 -15.40
N HIS A 23 20.28 14.84 -14.28
CA HIS A 23 21.18 13.78 -13.88
C HIS A 23 20.95 13.40 -12.41
N GLY A 24 21.12 12.12 -12.08
CA GLY A 24 21.03 11.61 -10.72
C GLY A 24 20.25 10.29 -10.59
N ASN A 25 20.38 9.68 -9.41
CA ASN A 25 19.72 8.42 -9.10
C ASN A 25 18.19 8.58 -9.10
N ARG A 26 17.52 7.71 -9.85
CA ARG A 26 16.06 7.66 -9.96
C ARG A 26 15.51 6.55 -9.10
N VAL A 27 14.43 6.82 -8.40
CA VAL A 27 13.66 5.81 -7.67
C VAL A 27 12.27 5.70 -8.27
N ARG A 28 11.75 4.47 -8.30
CA ARG A 28 10.39 4.15 -8.74
C ARG A 28 9.58 3.75 -7.52
N CYS A 29 8.52 4.48 -7.22
CA CYS A 29 7.59 4.10 -6.17
C CYS A 29 6.93 2.76 -6.52
N SER A 30 7.02 1.77 -5.65
CA SER A 30 6.38 0.46 -5.86
C SER A 30 4.85 0.55 -5.87
N ALA A 31 4.29 1.50 -5.11
CA ALA A 31 2.86 1.67 -4.86
C ALA A 31 2.08 2.41 -5.96
N CYS A 32 2.67 3.46 -6.56
CA CYS A 32 2.04 4.25 -7.63
C CYS A 32 2.81 4.22 -8.97
N LYS A 33 4.00 3.60 -9.00
CA LYS A 33 4.90 3.51 -10.17
C LYS A 33 5.39 4.86 -10.73
N ILE A 34 5.29 5.94 -9.95
CA ILE A 34 5.91 7.21 -10.29
C ILE A 34 7.41 7.10 -10.13
N VAL A 35 8.15 7.70 -11.05
CA VAL A 35 9.61 7.76 -11.04
C VAL A 35 10.03 9.20 -10.78
N ALA A 36 10.91 9.39 -9.82
CA ALA A 36 11.49 10.69 -9.50
C ALA A 36 12.98 10.54 -9.21
N HIS A 37 13.77 11.59 -9.43
CA HIS A 37 15.11 11.68 -8.87
C HIS A 37 15.00 11.79 -7.36
N ILE A 38 15.94 11.16 -6.63
CA ILE A 38 15.97 11.22 -5.16
C ILE A 38 16.00 12.67 -4.68
N SER A 39 16.82 13.51 -5.32
CA SER A 39 16.94 14.95 -5.02
C SER A 39 15.67 15.75 -5.31
N CYS A 40 14.79 15.27 -6.19
CA CYS A 40 13.53 15.96 -6.52
C CYS A 40 12.37 15.56 -5.60
N ILE A 41 12.51 14.53 -4.76
CA ILE A 41 11.41 14.07 -3.89
C ILE A 41 10.91 15.18 -2.96
N PRO A 42 11.75 15.92 -2.23
CA PRO A 42 11.28 16.99 -1.34
C PRO A 42 10.53 18.10 -2.09
N LEU A 43 10.97 18.45 -3.31
CA LEU A 43 10.27 19.44 -4.14
C LEU A 43 8.87 18.95 -4.54
N ILE A 44 8.74 17.66 -4.87
CA ILE A 44 7.48 17.02 -5.25
C ILE A 44 6.52 16.98 -4.05
N THR A 45 7.00 16.56 -2.87
CA THR A 45 6.17 16.42 -1.67
C THR A 45 5.81 17.77 -1.06
N ASP A 46 6.77 18.70 -0.97
CA ASP A 46 6.62 19.87 -0.09
C ASP A 46 6.11 21.10 -0.84
N LYS A 47 6.68 21.39 -2.01
CA LYS A 47 6.27 22.54 -2.83
C LYS A 47 5.04 22.22 -3.67
N LEU A 48 5.07 21.07 -4.33
CA LEU A 48 4.02 20.72 -5.28
C LEU A 48 2.86 19.97 -4.60
N LYS A 49 3.03 19.54 -3.34
CA LYS A 49 2.02 18.83 -2.52
C LYS A 49 1.52 17.55 -3.16
N PHE A 50 2.40 16.86 -3.89
CA PHE A 50 2.07 15.59 -4.50
C PHE A 50 2.47 14.44 -3.58
N ALA A 51 1.46 13.75 -3.06
CA ALA A 51 1.63 12.54 -2.30
C ALA A 51 1.34 11.30 -3.16
N CYS A 52 2.00 10.19 -2.83
CA CYS A 52 1.63 8.88 -3.34
C CYS A 52 0.18 8.50 -2.92
N LYS A 53 -0.35 7.41 -3.47
CA LYS A 53 -1.65 6.86 -3.04
C LYS A 53 -1.68 6.71 -1.51
N PRO A 54 -2.66 7.32 -0.81
CA PRO A 54 -2.74 7.22 0.65
C PRO A 54 -2.85 5.76 1.07
N THR A 55 -2.04 5.28 2.01
CA THR A 55 -2.11 3.88 2.46
C THR A 55 -2.82 3.73 3.80
N PHE A 56 -3.17 4.84 4.43
CA PHE A 56 -3.84 4.96 5.72
C PHE A 56 -4.53 6.32 5.80
N LYS A 57 -5.42 6.51 6.77
CA LYS A 57 -5.96 7.82 7.13
C LYS A 57 -5.21 8.37 8.35
N ASP A 58 -4.75 9.61 8.26
CA ASP A 58 -4.16 10.36 9.39
C ASP A 58 -5.28 11.10 10.14
N VAL A 59 -6.19 10.32 10.72
CA VAL A 59 -7.33 10.81 11.50
C VAL A 59 -7.25 10.21 12.90
N GLY A 60 -7.79 10.92 13.89
CA GLY A 60 -7.88 10.38 15.24
C GLY A 60 -8.65 9.07 15.27
N VAL A 61 -8.31 8.18 16.20
CA VAL A 61 -8.93 6.84 16.35
C VAL A 61 -10.46 6.90 16.55
N ARG A 62 -11.02 8.08 16.86
CA ARG A 62 -12.47 8.30 17.01
C ARG A 62 -13.18 8.76 15.72
N GLN A 63 -12.45 9.38 14.79
CA GLN A 63 -13.00 9.99 13.56
C GLN A 63 -12.87 9.09 12.32
N TYR A 64 -12.26 7.92 12.45
CA TYR A 64 -11.97 7.03 11.30
C TYR A 64 -13.21 6.54 10.53
N ARG A 65 -14.41 6.62 11.12
CA ARG A 65 -15.68 6.21 10.48
C ARG A 65 -16.34 7.31 9.65
N GLU A 66 -15.91 8.57 9.79
CA GLU A 66 -16.57 9.72 9.13
C GLU A 66 -16.18 9.85 7.64
N ASN A 67 -15.08 9.22 7.22
CA ASN A 67 -14.57 9.32 5.84
C ASN A 67 -14.02 7.97 5.35
N THR A 68 -14.94 7.11 4.93
CA THR A 68 -14.64 5.74 4.48
C THR A 68 -14.39 5.63 2.97
N TYR A 69 -14.75 6.67 2.22
CA TYR A 69 -14.56 6.73 0.78
C TYR A 69 -13.09 6.89 0.42
N GLU A 70 -12.74 6.33 -0.73
CA GLU A 70 -11.41 6.40 -1.31
C GLU A 70 -11.49 7.19 -2.61
N HIS A 71 -10.56 8.11 -2.83
CA HIS A 71 -10.47 8.83 -4.10
C HIS A 71 -9.50 8.15 -5.05
N HIS A 72 -9.73 8.35 -6.34
CA HIS A 72 -8.78 7.88 -7.35
C HIS A 72 -7.42 8.59 -7.17
N HIS A 73 -6.35 7.82 -7.26
CA HIS A 73 -5.00 8.36 -7.40
C HIS A 73 -4.54 8.20 -8.84
N TRP A 74 -4.85 9.21 -9.66
CA TRP A 74 -4.50 9.24 -11.08
C TRP A 74 -3.01 9.49 -11.29
N THR A 75 -2.40 8.67 -12.14
CA THR A 75 -0.97 8.74 -12.50
C THR A 75 -0.84 8.84 -14.00
N HIS A 76 0.01 9.75 -14.48
CA HIS A 76 0.27 9.91 -15.90
C HIS A 76 1.22 8.82 -16.43
N ARG A 77 0.96 8.37 -17.65
CA ARG A 77 1.70 7.32 -18.34
C ARG A 77 2.09 7.79 -19.73
N ARG A 78 3.40 7.76 -20.01
CA ARG A 78 3.96 7.98 -21.36
C ARG A 78 3.85 6.74 -22.26
N SER A 79 3.74 5.56 -21.63
CA SER A 79 3.46 4.31 -22.31
C SER A 79 2.63 3.43 -21.40
N LEU A 80 1.61 2.78 -21.99
CA LEU A 80 0.71 1.89 -21.30
C LEU A 80 0.24 0.83 -22.29
N LYS A 81 0.20 -0.44 -21.85
CA LYS A 81 -0.43 -1.52 -22.61
C LYS A 81 -1.90 -1.63 -22.21
N GLY A 82 -2.76 -2.04 -23.14
CA GLY A 82 -4.19 -2.24 -22.90
C GLY A 82 -5.07 -1.23 -23.62
N LYS A 83 -6.31 -1.09 -23.15
CA LYS A 83 -7.37 -0.29 -23.79
C LYS A 83 -7.90 0.77 -22.83
N CYS A 84 -8.30 1.92 -23.38
CA CYS A 84 -9.00 2.98 -22.66
C CYS A 84 -10.39 2.50 -22.24
N LYS A 85 -10.76 2.73 -20.97
CA LYS A 85 -12.07 2.35 -20.44
C LYS A 85 -13.23 3.12 -21.07
N GLN A 86 -13.01 4.37 -21.50
CA GLN A 86 -14.07 5.19 -22.11
C GLN A 86 -14.35 4.81 -23.58
N CYS A 87 -13.31 4.75 -24.42
CA CYS A 87 -13.48 4.60 -25.87
C CYS A 87 -13.15 3.19 -26.39
N GLY A 88 -12.65 2.28 -25.54
CA GLY A 88 -12.25 0.93 -25.91
C GLY A 88 -10.99 0.82 -26.80
N LYS A 89 -10.47 1.93 -27.30
CA LYS A 89 -9.30 1.95 -28.20
C LYS A 89 -8.00 1.70 -27.42
N ALA A 90 -7.04 1.07 -28.08
CA ALA A 90 -5.72 0.82 -27.51
C ALA A 90 -4.96 2.12 -27.21
N PHE A 91 -4.08 2.08 -26.21
CA PHE A 91 -3.12 3.15 -26.00
C PHE A 91 -2.04 3.06 -27.08
N GLN A 92 -2.09 3.96 -28.06
CA GLN A 92 -1.06 4.03 -29.09
C GLN A 92 0.23 4.55 -28.46
N SER A 93 1.25 3.71 -28.39
CA SER A 93 2.62 4.18 -28.21
C SER A 93 3.06 4.78 -29.55
N LYS A 94 3.04 6.10 -29.69
CA LYS A 94 3.73 6.72 -30.82
C LYS A 94 5.21 6.29 -30.71
N LEU A 95 5.70 5.51 -31.67
CA LEU A 95 7.09 5.05 -31.79
C LEU A 95 8.08 6.20 -32.09
N SER A 96 7.69 7.44 -31.83
CA SER A 96 8.59 8.59 -31.89
C SER A 96 9.58 8.48 -30.73
N PHE A 97 10.84 8.20 -31.07
CA PHE A 97 12.01 8.16 -30.18
C PHE A 97 12.22 9.44 -29.33
N SER A 98 11.42 10.50 -29.55
CA SER A 98 11.53 11.79 -28.88
C SER A 98 10.25 12.23 -28.14
N SER A 99 9.11 11.53 -28.31
CA SER A 99 7.85 12.03 -27.74
C SER A 99 7.78 11.82 -26.22
N LYS A 100 7.89 12.92 -25.46
CA LYS A 100 7.66 12.98 -24.01
C LYS A 100 6.17 13.04 -23.63
N GLU A 101 5.29 12.88 -24.61
CA GLU A 101 3.84 13.05 -24.48
C GLU A 101 3.23 12.01 -23.54
N ILE A 102 2.27 12.44 -22.72
CA ILE A 102 1.47 11.53 -21.91
C ILE A 102 0.35 10.97 -22.78
N VAL A 103 0.31 9.65 -22.87
CA VAL A 103 -0.72 8.96 -23.66
C VAL A 103 -1.92 8.54 -22.81
N ALA A 104 -1.74 8.37 -21.50
CA ALA A 104 -2.79 7.86 -20.63
C ALA A 104 -2.72 8.36 -19.17
N LEU A 105 -3.88 8.34 -18.51
CA LEU A 105 -4.02 8.41 -17.06
C LEU A 105 -4.45 7.03 -16.53
N THR A 106 -3.80 6.56 -15.47
CA THR A 106 -4.15 5.29 -14.80
C THR A 106 -4.32 5.52 -13.31
N CYS A 107 -5.42 5.04 -12.73
CA CYS A 107 -5.61 5.06 -11.28
C CYS A 107 -4.77 3.96 -10.63
N SER A 108 -3.99 4.30 -9.60
CA SER A 108 -3.17 3.32 -8.87
C SER A 108 -3.96 2.41 -7.94
N TRP A 109 -5.25 2.69 -7.70
CA TRP A 109 -6.17 1.84 -6.95
C TRP A 109 -6.95 0.91 -7.88
N CYS A 110 -7.99 1.41 -8.55
CA CYS A 110 -8.86 0.58 -9.40
C CYS A 110 -8.23 0.07 -10.70
N LYS A 111 -7.07 0.63 -11.09
CA LYS A 111 -6.35 0.29 -12.34
C LYS A 111 -7.06 0.69 -13.62
N ASP A 112 -8.19 1.38 -13.53
CA ASP A 112 -8.83 2.02 -14.68
C ASP A 112 -7.84 2.94 -15.38
N SER A 113 -7.91 2.94 -16.70
CA SER A 113 -7.03 3.74 -17.53
C SER A 113 -7.80 4.41 -18.65
N TYR A 114 -7.44 5.66 -18.94
CA TYR A 114 -8.08 6.51 -19.92
C TYR A 114 -7.03 7.22 -20.76
N HIS A 115 -7.35 7.57 -22.02
CA HIS A 115 -6.47 8.43 -22.79
C HIS A 115 -6.40 9.81 -22.13
N ASN A 116 -5.23 10.47 -22.25
CA ASN A 116 -5.06 11.85 -21.81
C ASN A 116 -5.66 12.83 -22.82
N LYS A 117 -6.98 12.78 -22.98
CA LYS A 117 -7.80 13.62 -23.88
C LYS A 117 -9.14 13.87 -23.21
N GLU A 118 -9.71 15.05 -23.38
CA GLU A 118 -11.00 15.41 -22.76
C GLU A 118 -12.14 14.46 -23.16
N SER A 119 -12.13 13.94 -24.39
CA SER A 119 -13.11 12.95 -24.85
C SER A 119 -13.06 11.60 -24.11
N CYS A 120 -11.96 11.32 -23.40
CA CYS A 120 -11.78 10.07 -22.64
C CYS A 120 -11.69 10.31 -21.13
N PHE A 121 -11.18 11.47 -20.71
CA PHE A 121 -10.94 11.80 -19.31
C PHE A 121 -11.41 13.23 -19.02
N THR A 122 -12.53 13.35 -18.32
CA THR A 122 -13.12 14.62 -17.90
C THR A 122 -12.68 14.99 -16.49
N ALA A 123 -12.78 16.27 -16.13
CA ALA A 123 -12.44 16.75 -14.79
C ALA A 123 -13.28 16.07 -13.68
N HIS A 124 -14.54 15.71 -13.97
CA HIS A 124 -15.43 14.99 -13.05
C HIS A 124 -14.84 13.66 -12.55
N LYS A 125 -14.05 12.96 -13.38
CA LYS A 125 -13.36 11.71 -12.98
C LYS A 125 -12.35 11.91 -11.85
N LEU A 126 -11.96 13.16 -11.56
CA LEU A 126 -11.15 13.45 -10.39
C LEU A 126 -11.94 13.39 -9.10
N GLU A 127 -13.22 13.75 -9.13
CA GLU A 127 -14.09 13.92 -7.98
C GLU A 127 -14.79 12.62 -7.60
N GLU A 128 -14.96 11.72 -8.57
CA GLU A 128 -15.48 10.37 -8.42
C GLU A 128 -14.79 9.58 -7.29
N GLU A 129 -15.57 8.70 -6.66
CA GLU A 129 -15.11 7.75 -5.68
C GLU A 129 -14.50 6.51 -6.35
N CYS A 130 -13.36 6.07 -5.83
CA CYS A 130 -12.68 4.90 -6.31
C CYS A 130 -13.19 3.64 -5.61
N ASN A 131 -13.80 2.75 -6.38
CA ASN A 131 -14.25 1.43 -5.92
C ASN A 131 -13.12 0.40 -5.72
N LEU A 132 -11.85 0.80 -5.78
CA LEU A 132 -10.65 -0.06 -5.72
C LEU A 132 -10.54 -1.13 -6.85
N GLY A 133 -11.50 -1.18 -7.76
CA GLY A 133 -11.48 -1.98 -8.99
C GLY A 133 -11.52 -3.49 -8.75
N LYS A 134 -10.94 -4.25 -9.70
CA LYS A 134 -10.99 -5.72 -9.76
C LYS A 134 -10.56 -6.42 -8.45
N TYR A 135 -9.67 -5.82 -7.69
CA TYR A 135 -9.08 -6.42 -6.48
C TYR A 135 -9.71 -5.88 -5.18
N SER A 136 -10.83 -5.15 -5.27
CA SER A 136 -11.47 -4.51 -4.11
C SER A 136 -11.78 -5.48 -2.96
N SER A 137 -12.19 -6.71 -3.27
CA SER A 137 -12.52 -7.73 -2.26
C SER A 137 -11.32 -8.18 -1.42
N ILE A 138 -10.09 -8.09 -1.94
CA ILE A 138 -8.89 -8.54 -1.24
C ILE A 138 -8.04 -7.38 -0.70
N ILE A 139 -8.29 -6.14 -1.14
CA ILE A 139 -7.56 -4.96 -0.69
C ILE A 139 -8.06 -4.54 0.70
N VAL A 140 -7.16 -4.39 1.66
CA VAL A 140 -7.41 -3.53 2.84
C VAL A 140 -7.42 -2.05 2.44
N PRO A 141 -8.58 -1.36 2.53
CA PRO A 141 -8.67 0.06 2.18
C PRO A 141 -7.85 0.94 3.13
N PRO A 142 -7.33 2.08 2.67
CA PRO A 142 -6.70 3.09 3.54
C PRO A 142 -7.59 3.52 4.72
N SER A 143 -8.90 3.62 4.54
CA SER A 143 -9.88 3.92 5.59
C SER A 143 -9.89 2.93 6.77
N TRP A 144 -9.39 1.71 6.59
CA TRP A 144 -9.26 0.74 7.68
C TRP A 144 -7.99 0.93 8.49
N ILE A 145 -7.00 1.65 7.97
CA ILE A 145 -5.68 1.79 8.59
C ILE A 145 -5.60 3.17 9.23
N VAL A 146 -5.53 3.19 10.55
CA VAL A 146 -5.41 4.43 11.33
C VAL A 146 -3.99 4.53 11.85
N LYS A 147 -3.34 5.68 11.60
CA LYS A 147 -2.05 5.99 12.20
C LYS A 147 -2.24 6.34 13.67
N LEU A 148 -1.49 5.69 14.54
CA LEU A 148 -1.47 6.04 15.95
C LEU A 148 -0.58 7.27 16.12
N SER A 149 -1.11 8.32 16.74
CA SER A 149 -0.30 9.46 17.16
C SER A 149 0.77 8.96 18.14
N GLY A 150 2.03 9.34 17.93
CA GLY A 150 3.14 8.90 18.77
C GLY A 150 2.91 9.22 20.26
N PRO A 151 3.65 8.55 21.17
CA PRO A 151 3.58 8.84 22.59
C PRO A 151 3.99 10.31 22.82
N GLY A 152 3.00 11.19 23.01
CA GLY A 152 3.17 12.64 23.07
C GLY A 152 1.97 13.46 22.57
N GLY A 153 1.04 12.85 21.81
CA GLY A 153 -0.10 13.57 21.22
C GLY A 153 -1.42 13.57 22.03
N PHE A 154 -1.55 12.72 23.05
CA PHE A 154 -2.74 12.72 23.93
C PHE A 154 -2.56 13.72 25.08
N LYS A 155 -2.56 15.02 24.77
CA LYS A 155 -3.04 16.00 25.76
C LYS A 155 -4.55 16.05 25.64
N SER A 156 -5.22 15.11 26.30
CA SER A 156 -6.62 15.32 26.67
C SER A 156 -6.66 16.55 27.57
N SER A 157 -7.04 17.69 26.99
CA SER A 157 -7.65 18.79 27.73
C SER A 157 -8.88 18.25 28.43
N LEU A 158 -8.71 17.74 29.65
CA LEU A 158 -9.78 17.58 30.64
C LEU A 158 -9.13 17.38 32.01
N ARG A 159 -9.31 18.43 32.83
CA ARG A 159 -9.08 18.57 34.28
C ARG A 159 -7.66 18.94 34.74
N LYS A 160 -7.46 20.26 34.79
CA LYS A 160 -6.75 20.94 35.90
C LYS A 160 -7.26 20.42 37.25
N SER A 161 -6.35 19.96 38.11
CA SER A 161 -6.42 20.18 39.57
C SER A 161 -5.02 20.01 40.19
N PRO A 162 -4.69 20.73 41.29
CA PRO A 162 -3.32 20.98 41.73
C PRO A 162 -2.76 19.90 42.66
N LYS A 163 -1.42 19.85 42.68
CA LYS A 163 -0.51 18.96 43.43
C LYS A 163 -0.92 18.62 44.88
N LYS A 164 -0.62 17.38 45.31
CA LYS A 164 -0.08 17.11 46.65
C LYS A 164 1.12 16.15 46.55
N LYS A 165 2.26 16.60 47.12
CA LYS A 165 3.50 15.83 47.31
C LYS A 165 3.25 14.74 48.37
N LEU A 166 3.82 13.55 48.19
CA LEU A 166 4.28 12.69 49.28
C LEU A 166 5.36 11.74 48.75
N SER A 167 6.48 11.73 49.47
CA SER A 167 7.70 10.94 49.29
C SER A 167 7.50 9.48 49.64
N GLY A 168 8.03 8.56 48.84
CA GLY A 168 8.08 7.14 49.18
C GLY A 168 8.99 6.33 48.25
N LYS A 169 10.22 6.06 48.71
CA LYS A 169 11.18 5.10 48.15
C LYS A 169 10.58 3.68 48.19
N LYS A 170 10.53 2.94 47.06
CA LYS A 170 10.83 1.49 47.04
C LYS A 170 10.88 0.87 45.62
N LYS A 171 12.02 0.19 45.42
CA LYS A 171 12.31 -1.04 44.66
C LYS A 171 11.98 -1.14 43.18
N GLY A 172 13.06 -1.34 42.41
CA GLY A 172 13.05 -1.66 41.00
C GLY A 172 12.22 -2.90 40.67
N LYS A 173 11.47 -2.75 39.60
CA LYS A 173 10.89 -3.84 38.83
C LYS A 173 11.20 -3.47 37.39
N GLU A 174 12.18 -4.14 36.79
CA GLU A 174 12.47 -4.06 35.36
C GLU A 174 11.19 -4.42 34.61
N LYS A 175 10.43 -3.41 34.22
CA LYS A 175 9.34 -3.55 33.26
C LYS A 175 10.01 -3.56 31.89
N ASN A 176 9.92 -4.70 31.21
CA ASN A 176 10.27 -4.89 29.81
C ASN A 176 9.85 -3.68 28.94
N GLU A 177 10.77 -2.75 28.72
CA GLU A 177 10.67 -1.65 27.76
C GLU A 177 10.96 -2.19 26.35
N LYS A 178 10.02 -2.99 25.84
CA LYS A 178 9.76 -3.08 24.40
C LYS A 178 8.25 -3.02 24.21
N GLU A 179 7.65 -1.93 24.69
CA GLU A 179 6.32 -1.54 24.25
C GLU A 179 6.43 -1.22 22.76
N ASN A 180 6.21 -2.28 21.97
CA ASN A 180 6.30 -2.31 20.53
C ASN A 180 5.53 -1.09 20.01
N GLN A 181 6.24 -0.06 19.53
CA GLN A 181 5.66 1.22 19.16
C GLN A 181 4.74 1.00 17.95
N ARG A 182 3.51 0.56 18.21
CA ARG A 182 2.51 0.28 17.20
C ARG A 182 2.20 1.62 16.54
N THR A 183 2.69 1.79 15.32
CA THR A 183 2.51 3.01 14.52
C THR A 183 1.15 3.03 13.83
N PHE A 184 0.52 1.87 13.66
CA PHE A 184 -0.77 1.72 12.99
C PHE A 184 -1.67 0.74 13.74
N VAL A 185 -2.98 0.95 13.60
CA VAL A 185 -4.01 0.00 14.03
C VAL A 185 -4.98 -0.23 12.87
N LEU A 186 -5.39 -1.48 12.69
CA LEU A 186 -6.47 -1.83 11.78
C LEU A 186 -7.82 -1.71 12.50
N LYS A 187 -8.74 -0.96 11.88
CA LYS A 187 -10.13 -0.81 12.29
C LYS A 187 -11.03 -1.20 11.12
N PRO A 188 -11.20 -2.50 10.86
CA PRO A 188 -12.07 -2.98 9.80
C PRO A 188 -13.48 -2.44 9.97
N ILE A 189 -14.11 -2.11 8.85
CA ILE A 189 -15.53 -1.79 8.80
C ILE A 189 -16.20 -3.06 8.29
N PRO A 190 -17.05 -3.72 9.10
CA PRO A 190 -17.67 -4.97 8.71
C PRO A 190 -18.46 -4.79 7.41
N THR A 191 -18.03 -5.47 6.36
CA THR A 191 -18.79 -5.65 5.13
C THR A 191 -18.75 -7.13 4.78
N SER A 192 -19.88 -7.71 4.37
CA SER A 192 -19.99 -9.15 4.11
C SER A 192 -19.17 -9.63 2.90
N ASN A 193 -18.73 -8.72 2.04
CA ASN A 193 -18.20 -9.04 0.70
C ASN A 193 -16.68 -8.89 0.57
N VAL A 194 -15.97 -8.72 1.69
CA VAL A 194 -14.51 -8.56 1.70
C VAL A 194 -13.82 -9.76 2.32
N THR A 195 -12.71 -10.14 1.70
CA THR A 195 -11.84 -11.24 2.11
C THR A 195 -10.38 -10.78 1.98
N PRO A 196 -9.91 -9.91 2.89
CA PRO A 196 -8.61 -9.27 2.80
C PRO A 196 -7.46 -10.29 2.72
N VAL A 197 -6.45 -9.99 1.89
CA VAL A 197 -5.26 -10.85 1.77
C VAL A 197 -4.03 -10.12 2.32
N ILE A 198 -3.41 -10.68 3.35
CA ILE A 198 -2.07 -10.29 3.77
C ILE A 198 -1.05 -11.13 3.00
N VAL A 199 -0.04 -10.48 2.43
CA VAL A 199 0.99 -11.13 1.61
C VAL A 199 2.33 -11.05 2.34
N PHE A 200 2.93 -12.19 2.63
CA PHE A 200 4.29 -12.30 3.16
C PHE A 200 5.22 -12.79 2.06
N ILE A 201 6.33 -12.10 1.83
CA ILE A 201 7.25 -12.41 0.74
C ILE A 201 8.68 -12.40 1.25
N ASN A 202 9.43 -13.44 0.93
CA ASN A 202 10.89 -13.41 1.01
C ASN A 202 11.44 -12.85 -0.33
N PRO A 203 12.01 -11.63 -0.36
CA PRO A 203 12.43 -11.00 -1.62
C PRO A 203 13.56 -11.74 -2.33
N LYS A 204 14.38 -12.49 -1.59
CA LYS A 204 15.54 -13.23 -2.12
C LYS A 204 15.16 -14.55 -2.78
N SER A 205 13.97 -15.08 -2.51
CA SER A 205 13.50 -16.34 -3.08
C SER A 205 13.33 -16.28 -4.61
N GLY A 206 13.52 -17.43 -5.27
CA GLY A 206 13.28 -17.58 -6.71
C GLY A 206 14.24 -16.84 -7.61
N GLY A 207 15.51 -16.64 -7.22
CA GLY A 207 16.47 -15.86 -8.03
C GLY A 207 16.05 -14.40 -8.17
N ASN A 208 15.69 -13.75 -7.05
CA ASN A 208 15.17 -12.38 -6.98
C ASN A 208 13.77 -12.16 -7.61
N GLN A 209 13.04 -13.23 -7.94
CA GLN A 209 11.62 -13.12 -8.31
C GLN A 209 10.78 -12.56 -7.15
N GLY A 210 11.13 -12.88 -5.91
CA GLY A 210 10.47 -12.35 -4.70
C GLY A 210 10.43 -10.81 -4.70
N PHE A 211 11.54 -10.14 -5.02
CA PHE A 211 11.59 -8.67 -5.09
C PHE A 211 10.66 -8.09 -6.17
N LYS A 212 10.62 -8.72 -7.35
CA LYS A 212 9.71 -8.31 -8.44
C LYS A 212 8.25 -8.48 -8.03
N LEU A 213 7.93 -9.57 -7.34
CA LEU A 213 6.59 -9.85 -6.82
C LEU A 213 6.20 -8.88 -5.70
N LEU A 214 7.10 -8.56 -4.78
CA LEU A 214 6.90 -7.53 -3.76
C LEU A 214 6.45 -6.21 -4.38
N GLN A 215 7.17 -5.74 -5.40
CA GLN A 215 6.79 -4.52 -6.12
C GLN A 215 5.46 -4.65 -6.87
N LYS A 216 5.12 -5.85 -7.36
CA LYS A 216 3.84 -6.10 -8.06
C LYS A 216 2.68 -6.08 -7.07
N PHE A 217 2.78 -6.77 -5.94
CA PHE A 217 1.76 -6.77 -4.91
C PHE A 217 1.56 -5.39 -4.30
N GLN A 218 2.62 -4.62 -4.02
CA GLN A 218 2.48 -3.23 -3.52
C GLN A 218 1.78 -2.29 -4.51
N TRP A 219 1.85 -2.57 -5.81
CA TRP A 219 1.10 -1.85 -6.85
C TRP A 219 -0.37 -2.28 -6.89
N LEU A 220 -0.62 -3.60 -6.87
CA LEU A 220 -1.96 -4.16 -6.97
C LEU A 220 -2.79 -3.87 -5.71
N LEU A 221 -2.18 -4.08 -4.55
CA LEU A 221 -2.79 -4.00 -3.24
C LEU A 221 -2.42 -2.70 -2.50
N ASN A 222 -2.93 -2.52 -1.27
CA ASN A 222 -2.40 -1.54 -0.34
C ASN A 222 -1.02 -2.01 0.15
N PRO A 223 0.07 -1.23 -0.02
CA PRO A 223 1.42 -1.61 0.41
C PRO A 223 1.51 -2.08 1.87
N ARG A 224 0.61 -1.63 2.75
CA ARG A 224 0.57 -2.03 4.17
C ARG A 224 0.06 -3.45 4.42
N GLN A 225 -0.45 -4.14 3.40
CA GLN A 225 -0.80 -5.55 3.48
C GLN A 225 0.26 -6.46 2.83
N VAL A 226 1.39 -5.89 2.39
CA VAL A 226 2.47 -6.62 1.73
C VAL A 226 3.75 -6.49 2.56
N PHE A 227 4.15 -7.59 3.17
CA PHE A 227 5.24 -7.68 4.13
C PHE A 227 6.47 -8.34 3.51
N ASP A 228 7.58 -7.62 3.60
CA ASP A 228 8.91 -8.15 3.32
C ASP A 228 9.40 -8.89 4.57
N LEU A 229 9.56 -10.21 4.47
CA LEU A 229 9.97 -11.04 5.59
C LEU A 229 11.42 -10.78 6.04
N SER A 230 12.25 -10.17 5.19
CA SER A 230 13.60 -9.74 5.59
C SER A 230 13.59 -8.54 6.55
N LEU A 231 12.45 -7.84 6.66
CA LEU A 231 12.27 -6.66 7.51
C LEU A 231 11.48 -6.99 8.78
N GLY A 232 12.01 -7.92 9.59
CA GLY A 232 11.43 -8.25 10.90
C GLY A 232 10.40 -9.40 10.91
N GLY A 233 10.35 -10.20 9.85
CA GLY A 233 9.55 -11.43 9.80
C GLY A 233 8.03 -11.22 9.79
N PRO A 234 7.26 -12.32 9.99
CA PRO A 234 5.80 -12.28 9.83
C PRO A 234 5.05 -11.70 11.04
N ASN A 235 5.69 -11.64 12.22
CA ASN A 235 5.03 -11.29 13.49
C ASN A 235 4.31 -9.94 13.46
N LEU A 236 4.96 -8.91 12.92
CA LEU A 236 4.37 -7.57 12.82
C LEU A 236 3.08 -7.56 12.00
N GLY A 237 3.09 -8.26 10.86
CA GLY A 237 1.93 -8.32 9.97
C GLY A 237 0.78 -9.11 10.57
N LEU A 238 1.07 -10.28 11.15
CA LEU A 238 0.07 -11.11 11.80
C LEU A 238 -0.58 -10.42 13.00
N GLU A 239 0.21 -9.75 13.86
CA GLU A 239 -0.33 -8.97 14.98
C GLU A 239 -1.18 -7.78 14.52
N LEU A 240 -0.74 -7.06 13.48
CA LEU A 240 -1.50 -5.93 12.95
C LEU A 240 -2.85 -6.39 12.39
N PHE A 241 -2.89 -7.52 11.69
CA PHE A 241 -4.07 -8.03 10.98
C PHE A 241 -4.94 -9.00 11.79
N ARG A 242 -4.58 -9.37 13.03
CA ARG A 242 -5.29 -10.38 13.83
C ARG A 242 -6.79 -10.16 14.04
N LYS A 243 -7.27 -8.92 13.93
CA LYS A 243 -8.69 -8.54 14.10
C LYS A 243 -9.42 -8.32 12.77
N VAL A 244 -8.77 -8.61 11.64
CA VAL A 244 -9.37 -8.47 10.31
C VAL A 244 -10.30 -9.65 10.05
N PRO A 245 -11.59 -9.42 9.76
CA PRO A 245 -12.54 -10.50 9.46
C PRO A 245 -12.20 -11.14 8.12
N ASN A 246 -12.47 -12.45 7.97
CA ASN A 246 -12.27 -13.22 6.74
C ASN A 246 -10.84 -13.08 6.15
N LEU A 247 -9.85 -12.90 7.02
CA LEU A 247 -8.45 -12.73 6.63
C LEU A 247 -7.94 -13.98 5.92
N ARG A 248 -7.21 -13.79 4.82
CA ARG A 248 -6.44 -14.84 4.16
C ARG A 248 -4.97 -14.45 4.10
N ILE A 249 -4.10 -15.45 4.12
CA ILE A 249 -2.65 -15.25 4.07
C ILE A 249 -2.13 -15.78 2.74
N LEU A 250 -1.24 -15.04 2.09
CA LEU A 250 -0.45 -15.51 0.95
C LEU A 250 1.02 -15.53 1.33
N ALA A 251 1.61 -16.72 1.40
CA ALA A 251 3.01 -16.97 1.72
C ALA A 251 3.82 -17.17 0.42
N CYS A 252 4.73 -16.26 0.11
CA CYS A 252 5.54 -16.30 -1.10
C CYS A 252 7.00 -16.65 -0.75
N GLY A 253 7.42 -17.87 -1.08
CA GLY A 253 8.75 -18.40 -0.74
C GLY A 253 8.84 -19.90 -1.01
N GLY A 254 9.92 -20.53 -0.52
CA GLY A 254 10.03 -22.00 -0.41
C GLY A 254 9.57 -22.51 0.95
N ASP A 255 9.74 -23.81 1.20
CA ASP A 255 9.21 -24.51 2.37
C ASP A 255 9.62 -23.87 3.70
N GLY A 256 10.89 -23.48 3.84
CA GLY A 256 11.38 -22.79 5.05
C GLY A 256 10.70 -21.44 5.31
N THR A 257 10.32 -20.72 4.26
CA THR A 257 9.56 -19.46 4.40
C THR A 257 8.14 -19.72 4.88
N VAL A 258 7.49 -20.74 4.32
CA VAL A 258 6.11 -21.11 4.71
C VAL A 258 6.08 -21.65 6.13
N GLY A 259 6.99 -22.57 6.48
CA GLY A 259 7.13 -23.11 7.83
C GLY A 259 7.39 -22.02 8.87
N TRP A 260 8.18 -21.00 8.54
CA TRP A 260 8.38 -19.87 9.43
C TRP A 260 7.08 -19.09 9.68
N ILE A 261 6.30 -18.79 8.63
CA ILE A 261 5.01 -18.10 8.77
C ILE A 261 4.03 -18.93 9.63
N LEU A 262 3.92 -20.23 9.36
CA LEU A 262 3.07 -21.14 10.13
C LEU A 262 3.46 -21.15 11.61
N SER A 263 4.75 -21.29 11.92
CA SER A 263 5.23 -21.31 13.31
C SER A 263 4.94 -20.03 14.11
N VAL A 264 4.83 -18.88 13.43
CA VAL A 264 4.47 -17.60 14.07
C VAL A 264 2.96 -17.44 14.14
N LEU A 265 2.21 -17.93 13.14
CA LEU A 265 0.75 -17.94 13.18
C LEU A 265 0.24 -18.77 14.36
N ASP A 266 0.82 -19.94 14.59
CA ASP A 266 0.48 -20.82 15.72
C ASP A 266 0.67 -20.12 17.07
N LYS A 267 1.70 -19.27 17.20
CA LYS A 267 1.98 -18.51 18.43
C LYS A 267 1.02 -17.35 18.68
N ILE A 268 0.43 -16.78 17.63
CA ILE A 268 -0.47 -15.61 17.74
C ILE A 268 -1.92 -16.03 17.98
N GLU A 269 -2.26 -17.29 17.67
CA GLU A 269 -3.57 -17.91 17.93
C GLU A 269 -4.74 -17.06 17.39
N ILE A 270 -4.66 -16.70 16.09
CA ILE A 270 -5.74 -15.98 15.41
C ILE A 270 -6.96 -16.90 15.28
N THR A 271 -8.11 -16.47 15.79
CA THR A 271 -9.37 -17.24 15.73
C THR A 271 -10.43 -16.53 14.89
N PRO A 272 -11.04 -17.19 13.89
CA PRO A 272 -10.67 -18.50 13.35
C PRO A 272 -9.31 -18.45 12.64
N THR A 273 -8.63 -19.60 12.54
CA THR A 273 -7.34 -19.69 11.85
C THR A 273 -7.50 -19.27 10.39
N PRO A 274 -6.79 -18.23 9.92
CA PRO A 274 -6.94 -17.76 8.56
C PRO A 274 -6.38 -18.79 7.56
N PRO A 275 -7.07 -19.07 6.45
CA PRO A 275 -6.53 -19.94 5.41
C PRO A 275 -5.27 -19.31 4.80
N ILE A 276 -4.28 -20.16 4.53
CA ILE A 276 -3.02 -19.78 3.89
C ILE A 276 -3.02 -20.32 2.46
N ALA A 277 -2.52 -19.53 1.52
CA ALA A 277 -2.09 -19.94 0.19
C ALA A 277 -0.56 -19.82 0.07
N VAL A 278 0.11 -20.73 -0.64
CA VAL A 278 1.55 -20.66 -0.92
C VAL A 278 1.76 -20.34 -2.39
N LEU A 279 2.57 -19.32 -2.64
CA LEU A 279 3.14 -19.02 -3.93
C LEU A 279 4.58 -19.54 -3.93
N PRO A 280 4.85 -20.71 -4.54
CA PRO A 280 6.18 -21.31 -4.51
C PRO A 280 7.18 -20.43 -5.26
N LEU A 281 8.30 -20.11 -4.61
CA LEU A 281 9.38 -19.30 -5.19
C LEU A 281 10.76 -19.92 -4.89
N GLY A 282 11.46 -20.33 -5.94
CA GLY A 282 12.83 -20.86 -5.85
C GLY A 282 12.88 -22.38 -5.75
N THR A 283 13.85 -22.88 -5.00
CA THR A 283 14.08 -24.31 -4.74
C THR A 283 13.46 -24.72 -3.41
N GLY A 284 13.07 -26.00 -3.26
CA GLY A 284 12.38 -26.50 -2.07
C GLY A 284 10.95 -25.96 -1.97
N ASN A 285 10.06 -26.49 -2.81
CA ASN A 285 8.64 -26.17 -2.85
C ASN A 285 7.81 -27.45 -2.67
N ASP A 286 8.32 -28.38 -1.86
CA ASP A 286 7.72 -29.69 -1.65
C ASP A 286 6.34 -29.55 -1.00
N LEU A 287 6.18 -28.59 -0.09
CA LEU A 287 4.89 -28.27 0.52
C LEU A 287 3.89 -27.75 -0.51
N ALA A 288 4.32 -26.88 -1.43
CA ALA A 288 3.44 -26.38 -2.48
C ALA A 288 2.99 -27.53 -3.40
N ARG A 289 3.92 -28.43 -3.78
CA ARG A 289 3.60 -29.63 -4.59
C ARG A 289 2.61 -30.55 -3.88
N ALA A 290 2.82 -30.83 -2.59
CA ALA A 290 1.92 -31.66 -1.78
C ALA A 290 0.51 -31.05 -1.67
N LEU A 291 0.39 -29.72 -1.66
CA LEU A 291 -0.89 -28.99 -1.61
C LEU A 291 -1.51 -28.73 -2.99
N GLY A 292 -0.89 -29.22 -4.07
CA GLY A 292 -1.37 -29.00 -5.44
C GLY A 292 -1.21 -27.55 -5.93
N TRP A 293 -0.29 -26.79 -5.35
CA TRP A 293 -0.01 -25.40 -5.73
C TRP A 293 1.26 -25.29 -6.57
N GLY A 294 1.15 -24.59 -7.70
CA GLY A 294 2.17 -24.61 -8.76
C GLY A 294 1.93 -25.81 -9.66
N GLY A 295 1.79 -25.56 -10.96
CA GLY A 295 1.36 -26.58 -11.92
C GLY A 295 2.16 -27.87 -11.80
N VAL A 296 1.44 -28.99 -11.82
CA VAL A 296 2.02 -30.27 -12.19
C VAL A 296 2.46 -30.07 -13.64
N SER A 297 3.75 -30.11 -13.93
CA SER A 297 4.18 -30.38 -15.30
C SER A 297 3.67 -31.78 -15.61
N VAL A 298 2.48 -31.87 -16.20
CA VAL A 298 2.02 -33.04 -16.95
C VAL A 298 2.61 -32.95 -18.35
#